data_AF-A0A3A5B9H4-F1
#
_entry.id   AF-A0A3A5B9H4-F1
#
_cell.length_a   1.000
_cell.length_b   1.000
_cell.length_c   1.000
_cell.angle_alpha   90.00
_cell.angle_beta   90.00
_cell.angle_gamma   90.00
#
_symmetry.space_group_name_H-M   'P 1'
#
loop_
_entity.id
_entity.type
_entity.pdbx_description
1 polymer ?
#
loop_
_entity_poly.entity_id
_entity_poly.type
_entity_poly.pdbx_seq_one_letter_code
_entity_poly.pdbx_strand_id
1 'polypeptide(L)'
;MGTVYTLLAMKPNPNQIWIILAAFFAVGGGILGYRLSSRMAYDTFKLLNVVGICSDFLGLLVVSYILAAPAFVKSLAANWLTVCVGHIMLFVPVGILITASVCAIVGFPSAPRTAKLAASLFAYGIVPIILLEDFALIPKWQRFASPDARLKFLGGFLLIGGMLVQLVAAILDFNS
;
A
#
# COMPACT_ATOMS: atom_id res chain seq x y z
N MET A 1 31.90 -6.29 28.84
CA MET A 1 30.67 -5.47 28.82
C MET A 1 30.71 -4.28 27.84
N GLY A 2 31.58 -4.26 26.82
CA GLY A 2 31.69 -3.15 25.86
C GLY A 2 31.01 -3.36 24.49
N THR A 3 30.68 -4.60 24.14
CA THR A 3 30.20 -4.99 22.79
C THR A 3 28.68 -4.88 22.61
N VAL A 4 27.91 -4.88 23.71
CA VAL A 4 26.42 -4.82 23.67
C VAL A 4 25.92 -3.40 23.41
N TYR A 5 26.67 -2.38 23.86
CA TYR A 5 26.31 -0.97 23.64
C TYR A 5 26.60 -0.48 22.23
N THR A 6 27.49 -1.15 21.49
CA THR A 6 27.81 -0.80 20.09
C THR A 6 26.72 -1.21 19.12
N LEU A 7 25.99 -2.30 19.40
CA LEU A 7 24.85 -2.77 18.59
C LEU A 7 23.60 -1.88 18.74
N LEU A 8 23.42 -1.21 19.88
CA LEU A 8 22.29 -0.30 20.13
C LEU A 8 22.53 1.13 19.61
N ALA A 9 23.76 1.47 19.20
CA ALA A 9 24.13 2.79 18.69
C ALA A 9 24.11 2.89 17.15
N MET A 10 23.90 1.78 16.44
CA MET A 10 23.75 1.80 14.99
C MET A 10 22.33 2.28 14.64
N LYS A 11 22.17 3.60 14.50
CA LYS A 11 21.00 4.20 13.86
C LYS A 11 20.88 3.55 12.47
N PRO A 12 19.83 2.77 12.18
CA PRO A 12 19.70 2.08 10.91
C PRO A 12 19.77 3.08 9.76
N ASN A 13 20.56 2.76 8.74
CA ASN A 13 20.67 3.62 7.57
C ASN A 13 19.26 3.75 6.95
N PRO A 14 18.77 4.96 6.65
CA PRO A 14 17.46 5.15 6.02
C PRO A 14 17.27 4.28 4.77
N ASN A 15 18.34 4.02 4.01
CA ASN A 15 18.32 3.12 2.85
C ASN A 15 18.05 1.66 3.24
N GLN A 16 18.57 1.21 4.39
CA GLN A 16 18.33 -0.16 4.88
C GLN A 16 16.86 -0.34 5.31
N ILE A 17 16.29 0.64 6.02
CA ILE A 17 14.86 0.59 6.40
C ILE A 17 13.99 0.51 5.15
N TRP A 18 14.28 1.33 4.14
CA TRP A 18 13.53 1.34 2.89
C TRP A 18 13.57 -0.01 2.18
N ILE A 19 14.76 -0.62 2.06
CA ILE A 19 14.93 -1.95 1.46
C ILE A 19 14.18 -3.02 2.25
N ILE A 20 14.25 -2.98 3.59
CA ILE A 20 13.54 -3.94 4.45
C ILE A 20 12.03 -3.83 4.26
N LEU A 21 11.47 -2.62 4.23
CA LEU A 21 10.05 -2.41 3.99
C LEU A 21 9.65 -2.87 2.58
N ALA A 22 10.43 -2.51 1.56
CA ALA A 22 10.19 -2.95 0.19
C ALA A 22 10.15 -4.48 0.09
N ALA A 23 11.14 -5.17 0.67
CA ALA A 23 11.19 -6.62 0.72
C ALA A 23 10.01 -7.20 1.50
N PHE A 24 9.66 -6.64 2.66
CA PHE A 24 8.55 -7.09 3.48
C PHE A 24 7.20 -7.04 2.72
N PHE A 25 6.90 -5.91 2.07
CA PHE A 25 5.65 -5.77 1.31
C PHE A 25 5.66 -6.57 0.01
N ALA A 26 6.81 -6.70 -0.66
CA ALA A 26 6.94 -7.57 -1.83
C ALA A 26 6.74 -9.05 -1.47
N VAL A 27 7.29 -9.53 -0.34
CA VAL A 27 7.06 -10.90 0.14
C VAL A 27 5.59 -11.09 0.52
N GLY A 28 4.98 -10.14 1.22
CA GLY A 28 3.54 -10.17 1.52
C GLY A 28 2.68 -10.24 0.25
N GLY A 29 3.04 -9.44 -0.77
CA GLY A 29 2.44 -9.51 -2.10
C GLY A 29 2.64 -10.85 -2.78
N GLY A 30 3.84 -11.45 -2.68
CA GLY A 30 4.12 -12.78 -3.24
C GLY A 30 3.27 -13.88 -2.59
N ILE A 31 3.12 -13.85 -1.27
CA ILE A 31 2.23 -14.77 -0.54
C ILE A 31 0.79 -14.62 -1.04
N LEU A 32 0.31 -13.39 -1.18
CA LEU A 32 -1.03 -13.12 -1.71
C LEU A 32 -1.16 -13.61 -3.17
N GLY A 33 -0.16 -13.35 -4.01
CA GLY A 33 -0.12 -13.78 -5.41
C GLY A 33 -0.14 -15.30 -5.56
N TYR A 34 0.60 -16.02 -4.72
CA TYR A 34 0.54 -17.49 -4.66
C TYR A 34 -0.87 -17.98 -4.29
N ARG A 35 -1.44 -17.43 -3.20
CA ARG A 35 -2.77 -17.82 -2.69
C ARG A 35 -3.89 -17.51 -3.69
N LEU A 36 -3.81 -16.39 -4.39
CA LEU A 36 -4.79 -16.03 -5.42
C LEU A 36 -4.63 -16.92 -6.65
N SER A 37 -3.40 -17.17 -7.09
CA SER A 37 -3.12 -18.00 -8.26
C SER A 37 -3.53 -19.46 -8.06
N SER A 38 -3.44 -19.99 -6.83
CA SER A 38 -3.81 -21.38 -6.51
C SER A 38 -5.32 -21.62 -6.44
N ARG A 39 -6.16 -20.58 -6.45
CA ARG A 39 -7.62 -20.74 -6.43
C ARG A 39 -8.14 -21.11 -7.80
N MET A 40 -9.12 -22.02 -7.85
CA MET A 40 -9.78 -22.46 -9.09
C MET A 40 -10.43 -21.29 -9.84
N ALA A 41 -11.07 -20.37 -9.11
CA ALA A 41 -11.58 -19.11 -9.63
C ALA A 41 -11.72 -18.10 -8.49
N TYR A 42 -11.52 -16.83 -8.81
CA TYR A 42 -11.93 -15.72 -7.96
C TYR A 42 -12.42 -14.56 -8.84
N ASP A 43 -13.30 -13.75 -8.27
CA ASP A 43 -13.85 -12.58 -8.92
C ASP A 43 -13.01 -11.35 -8.59
N THR A 44 -12.47 -10.71 -9.62
CA THR A 44 -11.59 -9.55 -9.46
C THR A 44 -12.30 -8.39 -8.75
N PHE A 45 -13.59 -8.17 -9.02
CA PHE A 45 -14.36 -7.12 -8.37
C PHE A 45 -14.45 -7.32 -6.85
N LYS A 46 -14.58 -8.55 -6.35
CA LYS A 46 -14.60 -8.82 -4.90
C LYS A 46 -13.28 -8.41 -4.23
N LEU A 47 -12.15 -8.68 -4.89
CA LEU A 47 -10.84 -8.26 -4.37
C LEU A 47 -10.68 -6.74 -4.36
N LEU A 48 -11.07 -6.07 -5.45
CA LEU A 48 -11.06 -4.60 -5.50
C LEU A 48 -11.96 -4.01 -4.42
N ASN A 49 -13.16 -4.56 -4.21
CA ASN A 49 -14.05 -4.10 -3.16
C ASN A 49 -13.40 -4.23 -1.77
N VAL A 50 -12.77 -5.36 -1.46
CA VAL A 50 -12.03 -5.54 -0.19
C VAL A 50 -10.90 -4.53 -0.04
N VAL A 51 -10.10 -4.30 -1.09
CA VAL A 51 -9.02 -3.29 -1.08
C VAL A 51 -9.57 -1.89 -0.82
N GLY A 52 -10.68 -1.55 -1.47
CA GLY A 52 -11.35 -0.27 -1.27
C GLY A 52 -11.86 -0.10 0.16
N ILE A 53 -12.53 -1.11 0.73
CA ILE A 53 -13.01 -1.10 2.13
C ILE A 53 -11.83 -0.93 3.10
N CYS A 54 -10.74 -1.66 2.90
CA CYS A 54 -9.54 -1.52 3.74
C CYS A 54 -8.95 -0.11 3.66
N SER A 55 -8.95 0.48 2.46
CA SER A 55 -8.47 1.86 2.25
C SER A 55 -9.37 2.88 2.95
N ASP A 56 -10.69 2.73 2.81
CA ASP A 56 -11.67 3.60 3.47
C ASP A 56 -11.58 3.51 4.99
N PHE A 57 -11.47 2.29 5.51
CA PHE A 57 -11.33 2.07 6.95
C PHE A 57 -10.05 2.72 7.49
N LEU A 58 -8.93 2.57 6.78
CA LEU A 58 -7.68 3.22 7.16
C LEU A 58 -7.77 4.74 7.07
N GLY A 59 -8.39 5.27 6.01
CA GLY A 59 -8.64 6.70 5.84
C GLY A 59 -9.53 7.27 6.94
N LEU A 60 -10.58 6.54 7.33
CA LEU A 60 -11.46 6.89 8.43
C LEU A 60 -10.70 6.92 9.76
N LEU A 61 -9.85 5.92 10.05
CA LEU A 61 -9.00 5.91 11.24
C LEU A 61 -8.05 7.12 11.28
N VAL A 62 -7.46 7.49 10.15
CA VAL A 62 -6.60 8.68 10.04
C VAL A 62 -7.38 9.94 10.40
N VAL A 63 -8.55 10.14 9.77
CA VAL A 63 -9.33 11.37 9.92
C VAL A 63 -10.03 11.47 11.28
N SER A 64 -10.55 10.35 11.80
CA SER A 64 -11.33 10.35 13.05
C SER A 64 -10.47 10.27 14.31
N TYR A 65 -9.40 9.47 14.29
CA TYR A 65 -8.62 9.17 15.49
C TYR A 65 -7.25 9.85 15.49
N ILE A 66 -6.49 9.71 14.39
CA ILE A 66 -5.11 10.21 14.34
C ILE A 66 -5.08 11.75 14.30
N LEU A 67 -6.03 12.40 13.62
CA LEU A 67 -6.12 13.87 13.62
C LEU A 67 -6.50 14.48 14.98
N ALA A 68 -7.08 13.71 15.90
CA ALA A 68 -7.36 14.16 17.26
C ALA A 68 -6.21 13.81 18.24
N ALA A 69 -5.21 13.04 17.80
CA ALA A 69 -4.14 12.55 18.65
C ALA A 69 -3.12 13.64 19.03
N PRO A 70 -2.28 13.40 20.05
CA PRO A 70 -1.18 14.31 20.40
C PRO A 70 -0.19 14.52 19.24
N ALA A 71 0.51 15.66 19.24
CA ALA A 71 1.42 16.08 18.16
C ALA A 71 2.51 15.03 17.82
N PHE A 72 3.01 14.31 18.83
CA PHE A 72 3.98 13.22 18.63
C PHE A 72 3.40 12.09 17.76
N VAL A 73 2.18 11.63 18.07
CA VAL A 73 1.50 10.57 17.33
C VAL A 73 1.19 11.01 15.90
N LYS A 74 0.76 12.27 15.72
CA LYS A 74 0.52 12.86 14.40
C LYS A 74 1.79 12.88 13.55
N SER A 75 2.90 13.35 14.10
CA SER A 75 4.18 13.39 13.40
C SER A 75 4.66 11.99 13.02
N LEU A 76 4.55 11.03 13.95
CA LEU A 76 4.90 9.64 13.70
C LEU A 76 4.04 9.04 12.58
N ALA A 77 2.72 9.22 12.65
CA ALA A 77 1.78 8.73 11.65
C ALA A 77 1.99 9.40 10.28
N ALA A 78 2.14 10.73 10.23
CA ALA A 78 2.34 11.46 8.98
C ALA A 78 3.56 10.95 8.21
N ASN A 79 4.61 10.53 8.92
CA ASN A 79 5.81 9.95 8.31
C ASN A 79 5.62 8.46 8.01
N TRP A 80 5.44 7.63 9.04
CA TRP A 80 5.46 6.17 8.88
C TRP A 80 4.25 5.63 8.15
N LEU A 81 3.06 6.15 8.41
CA LEU A 81 1.86 5.65 7.74
C LEU A 81 1.91 5.96 6.25
N THR A 82 2.33 7.17 5.88
CA THR A 82 2.51 7.55 4.46
C THR A 82 3.56 6.66 3.79
N VAL A 83 4.71 6.43 4.44
CA VAL A 83 5.75 5.51 3.95
C VAL A 83 5.16 4.13 3.71
N CYS A 84 4.46 3.56 4.70
CA CYS A 84 3.85 2.24 4.59
C CYS A 84 2.81 2.17 3.47
N VAL A 85 1.91 3.15 3.37
CA VAL A 85 0.90 3.19 2.29
C VAL A 85 1.56 3.24 0.92
N GLY A 86 2.56 4.11 0.74
CA GLY A 86 3.31 4.19 -0.52
C GLY A 86 4.01 2.87 -0.87
N HIS A 87 4.63 2.21 0.10
CA HIS A 87 5.28 0.91 -0.12
C HIS A 87 4.29 -0.21 -0.42
N ILE A 88 3.13 -0.24 0.25
CA ILE A 88 2.06 -1.19 -0.05
C ILE A 88 1.61 -1.02 -1.49
N MET A 89 1.30 0.22 -1.91
CA MET A 89 0.84 0.51 -3.27
C MET A 89 1.87 0.14 -4.34
N LEU A 90 3.17 0.25 -4.04
CA LEU A 90 4.23 -0.06 -5.00
C LEU A 90 4.61 -1.55 -5.00
N PHE A 91 4.94 -2.10 -3.83
CA PHE A 91 5.62 -3.38 -3.73
C PHE A 91 4.69 -4.59 -3.58
N VAL A 92 3.48 -4.41 -3.05
CA VAL A 92 2.50 -5.52 -3.00
C VAL A 92 2.13 -5.97 -4.42
N PRO A 93 1.75 -5.08 -5.37
CA PRO A 93 1.50 -5.48 -6.75
C PRO A 93 2.71 -6.14 -7.42
N VAL A 94 3.93 -5.66 -7.18
CA VAL A 94 5.17 -6.27 -7.71
C VAL A 94 5.33 -7.70 -7.20
N GLY A 95 5.16 -7.92 -5.89
CA GLY A 95 5.22 -9.24 -5.29
C GLY A 95 4.17 -10.19 -5.89
N ILE A 96 2.93 -9.73 -6.01
CA ILE A 96 1.84 -10.50 -6.63
C ILE A 96 2.20 -10.84 -8.08
N LEU A 97 2.70 -9.87 -8.85
CA LEU A 97 3.02 -10.04 -10.27
C LEU A 97 4.12 -11.09 -10.46
N ILE A 98 5.25 -10.97 -9.74
CA ILE A 98 6.37 -11.92 -9.83
C ILE A 98 5.88 -13.33 -9.53
N THR A 99 5.18 -13.52 -8.40
CA THR A 99 4.72 -14.86 -8.00
C THR A 99 3.65 -15.40 -8.93
N ALA A 100 2.71 -14.57 -9.40
CA ALA A 100 1.71 -14.99 -10.37
C ALA A 100 2.34 -15.41 -11.70
N SER A 101 3.38 -14.72 -12.18
CA SER A 101 4.12 -15.11 -13.37
C SER A 101 4.81 -16.46 -13.20
N VAL A 102 5.41 -16.74 -12.04
CA VAL A 102 5.99 -18.06 -11.74
C VAL A 102 4.89 -19.13 -11.68
N CYS A 103 3.78 -18.87 -10.98
CA CYS A 103 2.64 -19.79 -10.90
C CYS A 103 2.02 -20.08 -12.27
N ALA A 104 2.04 -19.13 -13.21
CA ALA A 104 1.54 -19.33 -14.56
C ALA A 104 2.38 -20.37 -15.33
N ILE A 105 3.71 -20.35 -15.14
CA ILE A 105 4.62 -21.36 -15.73
C ILE A 105 4.33 -22.76 -15.17
N VAL A 106 3.96 -22.84 -13.89
CA VAL A 106 3.61 -24.11 -13.21
C VAL A 106 2.18 -24.58 -13.54
N GLY A 107 1.39 -23.79 -14.27
CA GLY A 107 0.03 -24.15 -14.69
C GLY A 107 -1.06 -23.91 -13.64
N PHE A 108 -0.85 -22.95 -12.72
CA PHE A 108 -1.87 -22.61 -11.73
C PHE A 108 -3.08 -21.93 -12.40
N PRO A 109 -4.31 -22.30 -12.02
CA PRO A 109 -5.52 -21.98 -12.77
C PRO A 109 -5.80 -20.48 -12.88
N SER A 110 -5.64 -19.73 -11.78
CA SER A 110 -5.93 -18.30 -11.77
C SER A 110 -4.70 -17.41 -12.03
N ALA A 111 -3.52 -17.98 -12.27
CA ALA A 111 -2.27 -17.22 -12.37
C ALA A 111 -2.29 -16.14 -13.46
N PRO A 112 -2.80 -16.38 -14.69
CA PRO A 112 -2.87 -15.33 -15.71
C PRO A 112 -3.79 -14.15 -15.30
N ARG A 113 -4.91 -14.44 -14.62
CA ARG A 113 -5.83 -13.42 -14.11
C ARG A 113 -5.17 -12.60 -13.01
N THR A 114 -4.44 -13.27 -12.10
CA THR A 114 -3.69 -12.63 -11.01
C THR A 114 -2.57 -11.73 -11.55
N ALA A 115 -1.82 -12.18 -12.54
CA ALA A 115 -0.78 -11.38 -13.17
C ALA A 115 -1.36 -10.11 -13.84
N LYS A 116 -2.47 -10.24 -14.57
CA LYS A 116 -3.16 -9.09 -15.17
C LYS A 116 -3.66 -8.10 -14.12
N LEU A 117 -4.28 -8.58 -13.05
CA LEU A 117 -4.70 -7.73 -11.93
C LEU A 117 -3.51 -7.00 -11.31
N ALA A 118 -2.43 -7.71 -11.02
CA ALA A 118 -1.23 -7.13 -10.40
C ALA A 118 -0.57 -6.08 -11.29
N ALA A 119 -0.45 -6.36 -12.59
CA ALA A 119 0.08 -5.40 -13.56
C ALA A 119 -0.79 -4.13 -13.62
N SER A 120 -2.12 -4.27 -13.64
CA SER A 120 -3.03 -3.13 -13.59
C SER A 120 -2.89 -2.33 -12.29
N LEU A 121 -2.87 -2.99 -11.14
CA LEU A 121 -2.69 -2.33 -9.84
C LEU A 121 -1.34 -1.58 -9.76
N PHE A 122 -0.27 -2.18 -10.30
CA PHE A 122 1.03 -1.52 -10.37
C PHE A 122 0.99 -0.28 -11.29
N ALA A 123 0.48 -0.43 -12.51
CA ALA A 123 0.42 0.67 -13.48
C ALA A 123 -0.44 1.84 -12.98
N TYR A 124 -1.64 1.55 -12.47
CA TYR A 124 -2.52 2.58 -11.90
C TYR A 124 -2.01 3.09 -10.56
N GLY A 125 -1.19 2.34 -9.83
CA GLY A 125 -0.59 2.73 -8.55
C GLY A 125 0.48 3.81 -8.67
N ILE A 126 1.09 4.00 -9.84
CA ILE A 126 2.14 5.02 -10.06
C ILE A 126 1.60 6.43 -9.77
N VAL A 127 0.41 6.77 -10.27
CA VAL A 127 -0.18 8.10 -10.07
C VAL A 127 -0.45 8.39 -8.58
N PRO A 128 -1.16 7.52 -7.84
CA PRO A 128 -1.30 7.60 -6.39
C PRO A 128 0.03 7.78 -5.64
N ILE A 129 1.09 7.06 -6.05
CA ILE A 129 2.41 7.16 -5.42
C ILE A 129 3.04 8.54 -5.62
N ILE A 130 3.00 9.08 -6.85
CA ILE A 130 3.52 10.44 -7.12
C ILE A 130 2.79 11.47 -6.26
N LEU A 131 1.47 11.35 -6.13
CA LEU A 131 0.67 12.25 -5.29
C LEU A 131 1.04 12.10 -3.80
N LEU A 132 1.21 10.87 -3.30
CA LEU A 132 1.66 10.65 -1.93
C LEU A 132 3.07 11.19 -1.68
N GLU A 133 3.96 11.05 -2.65
CA GLU A 133 5.32 11.56 -2.54
C GLU A 133 5.33 13.09 -2.42
N ASP A 134 4.66 13.77 -3.36
CA ASP A 134 4.67 15.22 -3.50
C ASP A 134 3.92 15.96 -2.38
N PHE A 135 2.92 15.32 -1.78
CA PHE A 135 2.04 15.95 -0.80
C PHE A 135 2.19 15.40 0.62
N ALA A 136 2.71 14.18 0.79
CA ALA A 136 2.74 13.53 2.10
C ALA A 136 4.11 13.00 2.53
N LEU A 137 5.04 12.62 1.65
CA LEU A 137 6.39 12.19 2.07
C LEU A 137 7.39 13.33 2.05
N ILE A 138 7.56 13.96 0.89
CA ILE A 138 8.47 15.06 0.64
C ILE A 138 7.60 16.22 0.16
N PRO A 139 6.88 16.91 1.07
CA PRO A 139 5.91 17.91 0.68
C PRO A 139 6.58 19.04 -0.09
N LYS A 140 6.39 19.06 -1.40
CA LYS A 140 6.94 20.11 -2.28
C LYS A 140 6.23 21.45 -2.04
N TRP A 141 5.00 21.41 -1.53
CA TRP A 141 4.16 22.57 -1.33
C TRP A 141 4.08 22.92 0.15
N GLN A 142 4.30 24.19 0.50
CA GLN A 142 4.33 24.65 1.89
C GLN A 142 3.03 24.35 2.66
N ARG A 143 1.88 24.29 1.96
CA ARG A 143 0.59 23.94 2.58
C ARG A 143 0.56 22.54 3.23
N PHE A 144 1.46 21.65 2.83
CA PHE A 144 1.61 20.30 3.39
C PHE A 144 2.88 20.15 4.26
N ALA A 145 3.51 21.24 4.67
CA ALA A 145 4.65 21.17 5.57
C ALA A 145 4.26 20.66 6.98
N SER A 146 3.02 20.92 7.42
CA SER A 146 2.55 20.50 8.73
C SER A 146 2.11 19.02 8.74
N PRO A 147 2.40 18.27 9.82
CA PRO A 147 1.91 16.89 9.97
C PRO A 147 0.39 16.77 9.85
N ASP A 148 -0.36 17.75 10.38
CA ASP A 148 -1.82 17.78 10.27
C ASP A 148 -2.29 17.87 8.82
N ALA A 149 -1.68 18.72 8.00
CA ALA A 149 -2.06 18.85 6.60
C ALA A 149 -1.74 17.57 5.81
N ARG A 150 -0.59 16.93 6.09
CA ARG A 150 -0.19 15.66 5.46
C ARG A 150 -1.15 14.53 5.82
N LEU A 151 -1.57 14.45 7.09
CA LEU A 151 -2.54 13.46 7.55
C LEU A 151 -3.95 13.70 6.98
N LYS A 152 -4.39 14.96 6.90
CA LYS A 152 -5.66 15.30 6.23
C LYS A 152 -5.64 14.89 4.76
N PHE A 153 -4.53 15.16 4.07
CA PHE A 153 -4.33 14.71 2.71
C PHE A 153 -4.34 13.18 2.60
N LEU A 154 -3.54 12.48 3.40
CA LEU A 154 -3.45 11.03 3.38
C LEU A 154 -4.81 10.38 3.67
N GLY A 155 -5.53 10.86 4.69
CA GLY A 155 -6.86 10.38 5.05
C GLY A 155 -7.87 10.59 3.92
N GLY A 156 -7.92 11.81 3.36
CA GLY A 156 -8.80 12.10 2.22
C GLY A 156 -8.45 11.30 0.97
N PHE A 157 -7.16 11.12 0.70
CA PHE A 157 -6.64 10.31 -0.40
C PHE A 157 -7.04 8.84 -0.26
N LEU A 158 -6.95 8.26 0.94
CA LEU A 158 -7.35 6.89 1.21
C LEU A 158 -8.87 6.69 1.08
N LEU A 159 -9.68 7.64 1.57
CA LEU A 159 -11.15 7.59 1.47
C LEU A 159 -11.63 7.75 0.03
N ILE A 160 -11.11 8.74 -0.70
CA ILE A 160 -11.52 8.95 -2.10
C ILE A 160 -11.00 7.80 -2.97
N GLY A 161 -9.75 7.37 -2.75
CA GLY A 161 -9.16 6.25 -3.47
C GLY A 161 -9.90 4.95 -3.21
N GLY A 162 -10.25 4.65 -1.95
CA GLY A 162 -11.02 3.47 -1.59
C GLY A 162 -12.40 3.44 -2.24
N MET A 163 -13.14 4.56 -2.14
CA MET A 163 -14.42 4.74 -2.83
C MET A 163 -14.32 4.57 -4.35
N LEU A 164 -13.29 5.13 -5.00
CA LEU A 164 -13.08 4.97 -6.45
C LEU A 164 -12.79 3.51 -6.82
N VAL A 165 -11.99 2.81 -6.03
CA VAL A 165 -11.71 1.39 -6.25
C VAL A 165 -12.98 0.54 -6.07
N GLN A 166 -13.81 0.83 -5.08
CA GLN A 166 -15.12 0.17 -4.90
C GLN A 166 -16.07 0.48 -6.05
N LEU A 167 -16.08 1.71 -6.57
CA LEU A 167 -16.89 2.06 -7.74
C LEU A 167 -16.47 1.26 -8.98
N VAL A 168 -15.15 1.13 -9.22
CA VAL A 168 -14.64 0.27 -10.29
C VAL A 168 -15.04 -1.18 -10.05
N ALA A 169 -14.97 -1.68 -8.81
CA ALA A 169 -15.45 -3.01 -8.46
C ALA A 169 -16.93 -3.20 -8.79
N ALA A 170 -17.79 -2.26 -8.41
CA ALA A 170 -19.23 -2.31 -8.70
C ALA A 170 -19.53 -2.27 -10.20
N ILE A 171 -18.82 -1.44 -10.97
CA ILE A 171 -18.95 -1.40 -12.44
C ILE A 171 -18.55 -2.74 -13.05
N LEU A 172 -17.48 -3.37 -12.56
CA LEU A 172 -17.06 -4.69 -13.05
C LEU A 172 -18.07 -5.79 -12.68
N ASP A 173 -18.68 -5.72 -11.50
CA ASP A 173 -19.73 -6.66 -11.05
C ASP A 173 -20.98 -6.58 -11.95
N PHE A 174 -21.40 -5.37 -12.34
CA PHE A 174 -22.53 -5.20 -13.27
C PHE A 174 -22.28 -5.74 -14.68
N ASN A 175 -21.02 -5.92 -15.08
CA ASN A 175 -20.62 -6.38 -16.41
C ASN A 175 -20.23 -7.87 -16.46
N SER A 176 -20.22 -8.57 -15.32
CA SER A 176 -19.87 -9.99 -15.20
C SER A 176 -21.08 -10.91 -15.13
#